data_AF-A0A2S7JV44-F1
#
_entry.id   AF-A0A2S7JV44-F1
#
_cell.length_a   1.000
_cell.length_b   1.000
_cell.length_c   1.000
_cell.angle_alpha   90.00
_cell.angle_beta   90.00
_cell.angle_gamma   90.00
#
_symmetry.space_group_name_H-M   'P 1'
#
loop_
_entity.id
_entity.type
_entity.pdbx_description
1 polymer ?
#
loop_
_entity_poly.entity_id
_entity_poly.type
_entity_poly.pdbx_seq_one_letter_code
_entity_poly.pdbx_strand_id
1 'polypeptide(L)'
;MTQSVALFDDRPFFEKAVAYGVQHGVLDQAKLDAIQTDAPKGMVQIARYFGSEFLRPELEKAKDRIVNMVSLTLQIHSGGDLRKAAVHLREHSFMSRSKAASDMLKALIVMPQNTHFGMNEHGGFSDKHIPQLAKWSLCNLAEYQAELAKRQQVAHVIDAAIWMADELGLHADDLEEAGCDAEAVIRTALLAAATKHKEMPDWVVFQKIIATLRKPSATKAINLAAPKNLPAEFKAAVEQVRESVEADLTKILDSAITCQKLFNQTPAFVGRYFWVEDGLSEVDHFDRQTSAAWTKATGGHSDDSSLLTLFLCIATGSTGKTLLTEKTAATLIRKIRKSGLKTELATEFIQANAPAEHQDDYIDMWESFIDDALVTLESDHDYKLHDALSLLRRECNVSE
;
A
#
# COMPACT_ATOMS: atom_id res chain seq x y z
N MET A 1 52.17 33.09 -0.69
CA MET A 1 51.06 32.23 -0.24
C MET A 1 51.64 30.87 0.08
N THR A 2 51.85 30.58 1.35
CA THR A 2 52.30 29.27 1.84
C THR A 2 51.11 28.31 1.79
N GLN A 3 51.07 27.43 0.80
CA GLN A 3 50.14 26.29 0.80
C GLN A 3 50.50 25.40 2.00
N SER A 4 49.64 25.40 3.01
CA SER A 4 49.72 24.42 4.10
C SER A 4 49.35 23.05 3.51
N VAL A 5 50.36 22.22 3.24
CA VAL A 5 50.15 20.80 2.96
C VAL A 5 49.54 20.20 4.23
N ALA A 6 48.25 19.89 4.19
CA ALA A 6 47.62 19.15 5.27
C ALA A 6 48.27 17.75 5.31
N LEU A 7 49.06 17.49 6.35
CA LEU A 7 49.58 16.15 6.64
C LEU A 7 48.37 15.24 6.84
N PHE A 8 48.10 14.37 5.88
CA PHE A 8 47.08 13.33 6.02
C PHE A 8 47.64 12.26 6.95
N ASP A 9 47.02 12.13 8.12
CA ASP A 9 47.34 11.09 9.08
C ASP A 9 46.45 9.89 8.80
N ASP A 10 47.02 8.82 8.23
CA ASP A 10 46.32 7.59 7.85
C ASP A 10 45.96 6.68 9.03
N ARG A 11 46.41 7.01 10.25
CA ARG A 11 46.19 6.14 11.41
C ARG A 11 44.70 6.00 11.74
N PRO A 12 44.27 4.82 12.23
CA PRO A 12 42.96 4.64 12.84
C PRO A 12 42.71 5.70 13.93
N PHE A 13 41.46 6.14 14.06
CA PHE A 13 41.12 7.22 15.00
C PHE A 13 41.47 6.87 16.45
N PHE A 14 41.35 5.59 16.83
CA PHE A 14 41.82 5.10 18.12
C PHE A 14 43.30 5.43 18.37
N GLU A 15 44.18 5.16 17.41
CA GLU A 15 45.61 5.44 17.54
C GLU A 15 45.89 6.93 17.65
N LYS A 16 45.16 7.76 16.89
CA LYS A 16 45.24 9.22 16.99
C LYS A 16 44.83 9.71 18.38
N ALA A 17 43.74 9.17 18.92
CA ALA A 17 43.24 9.51 20.25
C ALA A 17 44.21 9.08 21.36
N VAL A 18 44.82 7.90 21.24
CA VAL A 18 45.86 7.44 22.19
C VAL A 18 47.09 8.34 22.12
N ALA A 19 47.61 8.61 20.92
CA ALA A 19 48.78 9.48 20.73
C ALA A 19 48.54 10.88 21.31
N TYR A 20 47.37 11.47 21.02
CA TYR A 20 46.97 12.75 21.61
C TYR A 20 46.90 12.67 23.14
N GLY A 21 46.24 11.63 23.66
CA GLY A 21 46.04 11.44 25.09
C GLY A 21 47.33 11.28 25.88
N VAL A 22 48.32 10.58 25.34
CA VAL A 22 49.66 10.45 25.94
C VAL A 22 50.41 11.77 25.86
N GLN A 23 50.44 12.42 24.69
CA GLN A 23 51.15 13.69 24.49
C GLN A 23 50.65 14.81 25.42
N HIS A 24 49.36 14.81 25.74
CA HIS A 24 48.72 15.85 26.57
C HIS A 24 48.46 15.40 28.01
N GLY A 25 48.98 14.24 28.44
CA GLY A 25 48.83 13.74 29.81
C GLY A 25 47.39 13.39 30.22
N VAL A 26 46.50 13.13 29.25
CA VAL A 26 45.13 12.67 29.51
C VAL A 26 45.10 11.18 29.80
N LEU A 27 45.98 10.40 29.16
CA LEU A 27 46.16 8.98 29.38
C LEU A 27 47.48 8.74 30.12
N ASP A 28 47.39 8.08 31.27
CA ASP A 28 48.55 7.68 32.08
C ASP A 28 49.03 6.27 31.72
N GLN A 29 50.17 5.87 32.28
CA GLN A 29 50.75 4.54 32.03
C GLN A 29 49.81 3.42 32.48
N ALA A 30 49.14 3.59 33.63
CA ALA A 30 48.19 2.60 34.13
C ALA A 30 47.06 2.33 33.13
N LYS A 31 46.58 3.38 32.44
CA LYS A 31 45.57 3.21 31.40
C LYS A 31 46.09 2.50 30.16
N LEU A 32 47.32 2.79 29.74
CA LEU A 32 47.96 2.09 28.63
C LEU A 32 48.16 0.61 28.94
N ASP A 33 48.62 0.28 30.15
CA ASP A 33 48.82 -1.09 30.61
C ASP A 33 47.49 -1.87 30.65
N ALA A 34 46.40 -1.22 31.07
CA ALA A 34 45.06 -1.79 31.03
C ALA A 34 44.62 -2.11 29.59
N ILE A 35 44.85 -1.18 28.63
CA ILE A 35 44.55 -1.42 27.22
C ILE A 35 45.39 -2.60 26.67
N GLN A 36 46.68 -2.64 26.99
CA GLN A 36 47.58 -3.72 26.56
C GLN A 36 47.17 -5.09 27.12
N THR A 37 46.58 -5.12 28.31
CA THR A 37 46.07 -6.34 28.95
C THR A 37 44.73 -6.80 28.35
N ASP A 38 43.87 -5.85 27.98
CA ASP A 38 42.51 -6.13 27.51
C ASP A 38 42.45 -6.43 26.01
N ALA A 39 43.24 -5.74 25.19
CA ALA A 39 43.17 -5.86 23.74
C ALA A 39 43.36 -7.29 23.22
N PRO A 40 44.36 -8.08 23.69
CA PRO A 40 44.53 -9.47 23.26
C PRO A 40 43.31 -10.35 23.57
N LYS A 41 42.65 -10.14 24.72
CA LYS A 41 41.44 -10.90 25.10
C LYS A 41 40.30 -10.61 24.12
N GLY A 42 40.11 -9.33 23.77
CA GLY A 42 39.11 -8.93 22.79
C GLY A 42 39.38 -9.48 21.40
N MET A 43 40.65 -9.51 20.96
CA MET A 43 41.04 -10.11 19.68
C MET A 43 40.69 -11.60 19.63
N VAL A 44 41.00 -12.37 20.67
CA VAL A 44 40.65 -13.80 20.76
C VAL A 44 39.13 -14.00 20.71
N GLN A 45 38.37 -13.21 21.48
CA GLN A 45 36.90 -13.28 21.48
C GLN A 45 36.31 -13.00 20.10
N ILE A 46 36.80 -11.98 19.39
CA ILE A 46 36.33 -11.62 18.06
C ILE A 46 36.72 -12.70 17.03
N ALA A 47 37.93 -13.24 17.10
CA ALA A 47 38.37 -14.32 16.22
C ALA A 47 37.51 -15.58 16.40
N ARG A 48 37.23 -15.98 17.66
CA ARG A 48 36.30 -17.08 17.97
C ARG A 48 34.89 -16.80 17.44
N TYR A 49 34.42 -15.57 17.56
CA TYR A 49 33.05 -15.22 17.19
C TYR A 49 32.79 -15.30 15.68
N PHE A 50 33.77 -14.92 14.85
CA PHE A 50 33.60 -14.89 13.39
C PHE A 50 34.26 -16.07 12.66
N GLY A 51 35.11 -16.84 13.33
CA GLY A 51 35.92 -17.87 12.72
C GLY A 51 36.60 -18.75 13.77
N SER A 52 37.94 -18.75 13.79
CA SER A 52 38.73 -19.56 14.72
C SER A 52 39.83 -18.74 15.38
N GLU A 53 39.88 -18.78 16.70
CA GLU A 53 40.93 -18.14 17.51
C GLU A 53 42.31 -18.78 17.40
N PHE A 54 42.40 -19.97 16.81
CA PHE A 54 43.66 -20.70 16.63
C PHE A 54 44.36 -20.36 15.31
N LEU A 55 43.68 -19.62 14.42
CA LEU A 55 44.21 -19.26 13.11
C LEU A 55 44.78 -17.84 13.14
N ARG A 56 46.06 -17.70 12.80
CA ARG A 56 46.74 -16.40 12.73
C ARG A 56 46.00 -15.40 11.82
N PRO A 57 45.52 -15.76 10.61
CA PRO A 57 44.78 -14.81 9.77
C PRO A 57 43.52 -14.24 10.45
N GLU A 58 42.81 -15.06 11.22
CA GLU A 58 41.61 -14.63 11.95
C GLU A 58 41.95 -13.71 13.13
N LEU A 59 43.06 -13.96 13.83
CA LEU A 59 43.54 -13.07 14.89
C LEU A 59 43.99 -11.71 14.35
N GLU A 60 44.69 -11.67 13.21
CA GLU A 60 45.06 -10.40 12.56
C GLU A 60 43.81 -9.63 12.11
N LYS A 61 42.83 -10.31 11.52
CA LYS A 61 41.55 -9.68 11.15
C LYS A 61 40.76 -9.21 12.38
N ALA A 62 40.84 -9.93 13.50
CA ALA A 62 40.23 -9.53 14.76
C ALA A 62 40.90 -8.28 15.36
N LYS A 63 42.22 -8.12 15.19
CA LYS A 63 42.95 -6.89 15.54
C LYS A 63 42.37 -5.69 14.77
N ASP A 64 42.21 -5.83 13.46
CA ASP A 64 41.69 -4.75 12.62
C ASP A 64 40.25 -4.39 13.02
N ARG A 65 39.41 -5.40 13.27
CA ARG A 65 38.04 -5.21 13.75
C ARG A 65 37.97 -4.49 15.09
N ILE A 66 38.75 -4.90 16.09
CA ILE A 66 38.67 -4.28 17.41
C ILE A 66 39.13 -2.82 17.39
N VAL A 67 40.21 -2.53 16.66
CA VAL A 67 40.70 -1.17 16.47
C VAL A 67 39.68 -0.32 15.71
N ASN A 68 39.05 -0.87 14.67
CA ASN A 68 38.04 -0.15 13.89
C ASN A 68 36.77 0.10 14.71
N MET A 69 36.26 -0.89 15.45
CA MET A 69 35.10 -0.75 16.32
C MET A 69 35.31 0.30 17.42
N VAL A 70 36.47 0.28 18.08
CA VAL A 70 36.81 1.30 19.09
C VAL A 70 36.96 2.68 18.43
N SER A 71 37.59 2.75 17.25
CA SER A 71 37.70 3.98 16.47
C SER A 71 36.32 4.56 16.11
N LEU A 72 35.38 3.71 15.68
CA LEU A 72 34.03 4.08 15.30
C LEU A 72 33.28 4.69 16.48
N THR A 73 33.26 4.00 17.63
CA THR A 73 32.58 4.54 18.83
C THR A 73 33.23 5.81 19.34
N LEU A 74 34.56 5.90 19.37
CA LEU A 74 35.24 7.13 19.80
C LEU A 74 34.90 8.31 18.89
N GLN A 75 34.90 8.13 17.57
CA GLN A 75 34.54 9.20 16.63
C GLN A 75 33.11 9.68 16.84
N ILE A 76 32.15 8.75 17.00
CA ILE A 76 30.74 9.08 17.23
C ILE A 76 30.56 9.91 18.51
N HIS A 77 31.13 9.47 19.62
CA HIS A 77 30.92 10.14 20.92
C HIS A 77 31.70 11.46 21.04
N SER A 78 32.85 11.57 20.39
CA SER A 78 33.69 12.77 20.43
C SER A 78 33.35 13.81 19.36
N GLY A 79 32.60 13.43 18.31
CA GLY A 79 32.43 14.25 17.11
C GLY A 79 33.74 14.46 16.34
N GLY A 80 34.68 13.51 16.44
CA GLY A 80 36.01 13.59 15.82
C GLY A 80 37.06 14.39 16.61
N ASP A 81 36.72 14.91 17.79
CA ASP A 81 37.64 15.65 18.67
C ASP A 81 38.57 14.68 19.42
N LEU A 82 39.89 14.78 19.15
CA LEU A 82 40.90 13.90 19.75
C LEU A 82 41.02 14.06 21.28
N ARG A 83 40.78 15.25 21.82
CA ARG A 83 40.83 15.48 23.27
C ARG A 83 39.65 14.81 23.95
N LYS A 84 38.43 15.00 23.42
CA LYS A 84 37.24 14.31 23.92
C LYS A 84 37.35 12.80 23.78
N ALA A 85 37.90 12.31 22.67
CA ALA A 85 38.15 10.90 22.46
C ALA A 85 39.15 10.33 23.49
N ALA A 86 40.24 11.05 23.78
CA ALA A 86 41.19 10.65 24.82
C ALA A 86 40.56 10.63 26.22
N VAL A 87 39.69 11.60 26.55
CA VAL A 87 38.93 11.62 27.81
C VAL A 87 37.98 10.41 27.88
N HIS A 88 37.24 10.12 26.80
CA HIS A 88 36.40 8.92 26.73
C HIS A 88 37.20 7.62 26.87
N LEU A 89 38.38 7.55 26.26
CA LEU A 89 39.28 6.41 26.42
C LEU A 89 39.71 6.27 27.88
N ARG A 90 40.04 7.36 28.58
CA ARG A 90 40.38 7.34 30.00
C ARG A 90 39.23 6.77 30.84
N GLU A 91 38.02 7.26 30.62
CA GLU A 91 36.83 6.99 31.44
C GLU A 91 36.21 5.61 31.22
N HIS A 92 36.43 4.99 30.06
CA HIS A 92 35.83 3.70 29.72
C HIS A 92 36.88 2.64 29.40
N SER A 93 36.60 1.36 29.66
CA SER A 93 37.51 0.29 29.26
C SER A 93 37.53 0.12 27.74
N PHE A 94 38.67 -0.33 27.22
CA PHE A 94 38.83 -0.64 25.79
C PHE A 94 37.76 -1.63 25.31
N MET A 95 37.53 -2.68 26.09
CA MET A 95 36.51 -3.69 25.81
C MET A 95 35.09 -3.11 25.78
N SER A 96 34.76 -2.18 26.67
CA SER A 96 33.42 -1.56 26.66
C SER A 96 33.16 -0.74 25.39
N ARG A 97 34.19 -0.11 24.82
CA ARG A 97 34.07 0.65 23.57
C ARG A 97 33.88 -0.28 22.38
N SER A 98 34.65 -1.37 22.33
CA SER A 98 34.46 -2.41 21.31
C SER A 98 33.06 -3.03 21.39
N LYS A 99 32.58 -3.33 22.60
CA LYS A 99 31.22 -3.85 22.81
C LYS A 99 30.14 -2.86 22.38
N ALA A 100 30.25 -1.60 22.77
CA ALA A 100 29.30 -0.57 22.38
C ALA A 100 29.19 -0.44 20.85
N ALA A 101 30.31 -0.50 20.13
CA ALA A 101 30.31 -0.51 18.67
C ALA A 101 29.62 -1.76 18.11
N SER A 102 29.90 -2.94 18.66
CA SER A 102 29.21 -4.18 18.25
C SER A 102 27.70 -4.08 18.44
N ASP A 103 27.25 -3.58 19.59
CA ASP A 103 25.83 -3.43 19.91
C ASP A 103 25.16 -2.41 18.96
N MET A 104 25.84 -1.29 18.64
CA MET A 104 25.37 -0.31 17.64
C MET A 104 25.27 -0.89 16.22
N LEU A 105 26.25 -1.69 15.80
CA LEU A 105 26.23 -2.32 14.48
C LEU A 105 25.12 -3.39 14.38
N LYS A 106 24.90 -4.15 15.46
CA LYS A 106 23.78 -5.11 15.51
C LYS A 106 22.44 -4.40 15.42
N ALA A 107 22.28 -3.27 16.13
CA ALA A 107 21.09 -2.44 16.04
C ALA A 107 20.86 -1.93 14.60
N LEU A 108 21.91 -1.42 13.94
CA LEU A 108 21.84 -1.00 12.53
C LEU A 108 21.36 -2.14 11.62
N ILE A 109 21.92 -3.35 11.78
CA ILE A 109 21.65 -4.49 10.91
C ILE A 109 20.19 -4.95 10.95
N VAL A 110 19.53 -4.84 12.11
CA VAL A 110 18.13 -5.26 12.26
C VAL A 110 17.12 -4.16 11.91
N MET A 111 17.58 -2.93 11.62
CA MET A 111 16.68 -1.88 11.13
C MET A 111 16.10 -2.25 9.76
N PRO A 112 14.86 -1.83 9.46
CA PRO A 112 14.20 -2.12 8.19
C PRO A 112 14.97 -1.50 7.02
N GLN A 113 14.90 -2.19 5.88
CA GLN A 113 15.62 -1.81 4.65
C GLN A 113 14.69 -1.39 3.51
N ASN A 114 13.41 -1.73 3.60
CA ASN A 114 12.35 -1.34 2.70
C ASN A 114 11.09 -1.03 3.51
N THR A 115 10.14 -0.32 2.91
CA THR A 115 8.91 0.14 3.56
C THR A 115 7.76 -0.87 3.47
N HIS A 116 7.99 -2.05 2.90
CA HIS A 116 6.97 -3.06 2.69
C HIS A 116 6.79 -3.90 3.96
N PHE A 117 5.59 -3.93 4.53
CA PHE A 117 5.34 -4.58 5.81
C PHE A 117 5.67 -6.08 5.78
N GLY A 118 5.21 -6.81 4.76
CA GLY A 118 5.47 -8.25 4.62
C GLY A 118 6.91 -8.65 4.23
N MET A 119 7.82 -7.71 3.92
CA MET A 119 9.20 -8.03 3.47
C MET A 119 10.28 -7.65 4.49
N ASN A 120 9.90 -7.14 5.65
CA ASN A 120 10.85 -6.82 6.72
C ASN A 120 11.10 -8.05 7.59
N GLU A 121 12.34 -8.19 8.07
CA GLU A 121 12.70 -9.30 8.95
C GLU A 121 12.24 -9.00 10.38
N HIS A 122 11.33 -9.82 10.91
CA HIS A 122 10.88 -9.70 12.29
C HIS A 122 11.89 -10.36 13.25
N GLY A 123 12.29 -9.62 14.28
CA GLY A 123 13.09 -10.13 15.40
C GLY A 123 14.45 -9.47 15.60
N GLY A 124 15.12 -9.84 16.70
CA GLY A 124 16.42 -9.31 17.06
C GLY A 124 17.57 -9.89 16.22
N PHE A 125 18.79 -9.44 16.54
CA PHE A 125 19.99 -9.94 15.89
C PHE A 125 20.19 -11.44 16.17
N SER A 126 20.21 -12.27 15.13
CA SER A 126 20.52 -13.71 15.19
C SER A 126 21.68 -14.12 14.27
N ASP A 127 22.02 -15.41 14.28
CA ASP A 127 23.22 -15.95 13.60
C ASP A 127 23.23 -15.72 12.09
N LYS A 128 22.06 -15.61 11.44
CA LYS A 128 21.93 -15.26 10.01
C LYS A 128 22.59 -13.91 9.67
N HIS A 129 22.73 -13.02 10.65
CA HIS A 129 23.32 -11.70 10.49
C HIS A 129 24.83 -11.65 10.73
N ILE A 130 25.45 -12.74 11.22
CA ILE A 130 26.90 -12.78 11.49
C ILE A 130 27.72 -12.35 10.27
N PRO A 131 27.43 -12.77 9.03
CA PRO A 131 28.13 -12.27 7.84
C PRO A 131 28.02 -10.76 7.63
N GLN A 132 26.86 -10.17 7.94
CA GLN A 132 26.68 -8.71 7.85
C GLN A 132 27.49 -8.00 8.93
N LEU A 133 27.47 -8.47 10.17
CA LEU A 133 28.27 -7.90 11.25
C LEU A 133 29.78 -8.04 10.98
N ALA A 134 30.18 -9.14 10.33
CA ALA A 134 31.56 -9.38 9.90
C ALA A 134 32.04 -8.34 8.89
N LYS A 135 31.15 -7.84 8.02
CA LYS A 135 31.39 -6.74 7.06
C LYS A 135 31.39 -5.39 7.78
N TRP A 136 30.33 -5.09 8.53
CA TRP A 136 30.13 -3.80 9.20
C TRP A 136 31.15 -3.51 10.30
N SER A 137 31.73 -4.53 10.94
CA SER A 137 32.83 -4.34 11.92
C SER A 137 34.09 -3.70 11.34
N LEU A 138 34.22 -3.64 10.01
CA LEU A 138 35.33 -3.02 9.28
C LEU A 138 34.91 -1.74 8.52
N CYS A 139 33.66 -1.27 8.66
CA CYS A 139 33.22 -0.04 8.00
C CYS A 139 33.81 1.21 8.66
N ASN A 140 33.91 2.30 7.90
CA ASN A 140 34.27 3.60 8.44
C ASN A 140 33.03 4.37 8.95
N LEU A 141 33.26 5.51 9.62
CA LEU A 141 32.19 6.33 10.17
C LEU A 141 31.20 6.84 9.12
N ALA A 142 31.70 7.27 7.96
CA ALA A 142 30.86 7.83 6.91
C ALA A 142 29.92 6.77 6.32
N GLU A 143 30.42 5.55 6.10
CA GLU A 143 29.62 4.40 5.67
C GLU A 143 28.54 4.05 6.70
N TYR A 144 28.91 4.00 7.97
CA TYR A 144 27.96 3.74 9.06
C TYR A 144 26.86 4.81 9.13
N GLN A 145 27.23 6.10 9.09
CA GLN A 145 26.28 7.21 9.17
C GLN A 145 25.35 7.25 7.96
N ALA A 146 25.87 6.98 6.75
CA ALA A 146 25.07 6.95 5.54
C ALA A 146 24.02 5.83 5.58
N GLU A 147 24.41 4.62 5.99
CA GLU A 147 23.47 3.50 6.11
C GLU A 147 22.47 3.72 7.25
N LEU A 148 22.94 4.22 8.40
CA LEU A 148 22.06 4.56 9.52
C LEU A 148 20.99 5.56 9.09
N ALA A 149 21.38 6.65 8.41
CA ALA A 149 20.44 7.64 7.93
C ALA A 149 19.42 7.04 6.94
N LYS A 150 19.88 6.19 6.02
CA LYS A 150 18.99 5.50 5.06
C LYS A 150 17.97 4.62 5.78
N ARG A 151 18.41 3.77 6.71
CA ARG A 151 17.50 2.86 7.44
C ARG A 151 16.58 3.61 8.40
N GLN A 152 17.05 4.71 9.00
CA GLN A 152 16.21 5.60 9.81
C GLN A 152 15.09 6.22 8.98
N GLN A 153 15.36 6.66 7.75
CA GLN A 153 14.31 7.17 6.85
C GLN A 153 13.24 6.11 6.59
N VAL A 154 13.66 4.87 6.27
CA VAL A 154 12.73 3.75 6.07
C VAL A 154 11.89 3.49 7.33
N ALA A 155 12.55 3.40 8.50
CA ALA A 155 11.86 3.20 9.77
C ALA A 155 10.82 4.29 10.05
N HIS A 156 11.17 5.57 9.84
CA HIS A 156 10.22 6.68 10.05
C HIS A 156 9.01 6.60 9.11
N VAL A 157 9.15 6.09 7.89
CA VAL A 157 8.00 5.90 6.98
C VAL A 157 7.09 4.78 7.48
N ILE A 158 7.67 3.65 7.91
CA ILE A 158 6.92 2.53 8.50
C ILE A 158 6.18 2.98 9.76
N ASP A 159 6.88 3.61 10.70
CA ASP A 159 6.32 4.05 11.97
C ASP A 159 5.23 5.12 11.76
N ALA A 160 5.41 6.01 10.77
CA ALA A 160 4.39 6.99 10.39
C ALA A 160 3.13 6.30 9.82
N ALA A 161 3.31 5.28 8.98
CA ALA A 161 2.19 4.52 8.42
C ALA A 161 1.42 3.77 9.50
N ILE A 162 2.11 3.09 10.43
CA ILE A 162 1.49 2.41 11.58
C ILE A 162 0.72 3.44 12.41
N TRP A 163 1.33 4.58 12.73
CA TRP A 163 0.68 5.63 13.52
C TRP A 163 -0.59 6.16 12.82
N MET A 164 -0.54 6.40 11.52
CA MET A 164 -1.71 6.88 10.76
C MET A 164 -2.79 5.80 10.58
N ALA A 165 -2.41 4.53 10.51
CA ALA A 165 -3.34 3.41 10.46
C ALA A 165 -4.07 3.21 11.78
N ASP A 166 -3.37 3.33 12.91
CA ASP A 166 -3.96 3.21 14.25
C ASP A 166 -5.00 4.32 14.50
N GLU A 167 -4.73 5.56 14.05
CA GLU A 167 -5.70 6.66 14.07
C GLU A 167 -6.96 6.40 13.22
N LEU A 168 -6.87 5.46 12.27
CA LEU A 168 -7.96 5.00 11.42
C LEU A 168 -8.50 3.62 11.84
N GLY A 169 -8.10 3.11 13.01
CA GLY A 169 -8.59 1.87 13.59
C GLY A 169 -8.06 0.58 12.94
N LEU A 170 -6.91 0.64 12.26
CA LEU A 170 -6.25 -0.54 11.68
C LEU A 170 -4.93 -0.82 12.42
N HIS A 171 -4.72 -2.06 12.84
CA HIS A 171 -3.53 -2.42 13.62
C HIS A 171 -2.35 -2.81 12.73
N ALA A 172 -1.14 -2.76 13.31
CA ALA A 172 0.09 -3.09 12.60
C ALA A 172 0.12 -4.54 12.08
N ASP A 173 -0.47 -5.48 12.84
CA ASP A 173 -0.55 -6.89 12.45
C ASP A 173 -1.38 -7.06 11.16
N ASP A 174 -2.45 -6.27 11.00
CA ASP A 174 -3.28 -6.29 9.78
C ASP A 174 -2.51 -5.76 8.56
N LEU A 175 -1.65 -4.76 8.76
CA LEU A 175 -0.78 -4.21 7.70
C LEU A 175 0.29 -5.21 7.26
N GLU A 176 0.81 -6.00 8.20
CA GLU A 176 1.76 -7.07 7.93
C GLU A 176 1.10 -8.20 7.13
N GLU A 177 -0.08 -8.64 7.56
CA GLU A 177 -0.86 -9.66 6.85
C GLU A 177 -1.24 -9.20 5.43
N ALA A 178 -1.64 -7.95 5.28
CA ALA A 178 -1.97 -7.38 3.97
C ALA A 178 -0.73 -7.22 3.05
N GLY A 179 0.49 -7.26 3.59
CA GLY A 179 1.71 -7.21 2.80
C GLY A 179 1.79 -5.97 1.90
N CYS A 180 1.48 -4.79 2.43
CA CYS A 180 1.47 -3.55 1.66
C CYS A 180 2.71 -2.68 1.90
N ASP A 181 2.91 -1.66 1.06
CA ASP A 181 3.92 -0.61 1.28
C ASP A 181 3.39 0.42 2.28
N ALA A 182 4.24 0.85 3.23
CA ALA A 182 3.91 1.89 4.19
C ALA A 182 3.46 3.20 3.54
N GLU A 183 4.04 3.57 2.38
CA GLU A 183 3.59 4.73 1.65
C GLU A 183 2.13 4.58 1.16
N ALA A 184 1.67 3.39 0.78
CA ALA A 184 0.30 3.18 0.33
C ALA A 184 -0.72 3.49 1.43
N VAL A 185 -0.40 3.11 2.67
CA VAL A 185 -1.18 3.42 3.88
C VAL A 185 -1.23 4.92 4.12
N ILE A 186 -0.07 5.60 4.12
CA ILE A 186 0.01 7.05 4.33
C ILE A 186 -0.80 7.80 3.26
N ARG A 187 -0.70 7.40 1.98
CA ARG A 187 -1.46 8.02 0.88
C ARG A 187 -2.96 7.89 1.09
N THR A 188 -3.45 6.70 1.42
CA THR A 188 -4.87 6.48 1.70
C THR A 188 -5.33 7.30 2.91
N ALA A 189 -4.55 7.31 3.98
CA ALA A 189 -4.89 8.06 5.19
C ALA A 189 -4.99 9.58 4.93
N LEU A 190 -4.12 10.15 4.08
CA LEU A 190 -4.21 11.55 3.66
C LEU A 190 -5.50 11.84 2.87
N LEU A 191 -5.91 10.95 1.97
CA LEU A 191 -7.16 11.10 1.21
C LEU A 191 -8.41 10.95 2.11
N ALA A 192 -8.38 10.01 3.05
CA ALA A 192 -9.42 9.82 4.05
C ALA A 192 -9.56 11.07 4.94
N ALA A 193 -8.44 11.62 5.43
CA ALA A 193 -8.43 12.85 6.22
C ALA A 193 -8.99 14.05 5.45
N ALA A 194 -8.64 14.21 4.17
CA ALA A 194 -9.15 15.29 3.31
C ALA A 194 -10.68 15.23 3.12
N THR A 195 -11.28 14.04 3.28
CA THR A 195 -12.72 13.81 3.20
C THR A 195 -13.40 13.59 4.57
N LYS A 196 -12.64 13.74 5.67
CA LYS A 196 -13.08 13.53 7.07
C LYS A 196 -13.56 12.12 7.38
N HIS A 197 -13.06 11.12 6.67
CA HIS A 197 -13.21 9.73 7.05
C HIS A 197 -12.32 9.41 8.26
N LYS A 198 -12.81 8.53 9.15
CA LYS A 198 -12.20 8.21 10.45
C LYS A 198 -11.79 6.74 10.60
N GLU A 199 -12.06 5.94 9.58
CA GLU A 199 -11.77 4.52 9.56
C GLU A 199 -10.99 4.23 8.28
N MET A 200 -10.12 3.23 8.33
CA MET A 200 -9.39 2.79 7.16
C MET A 200 -10.40 2.21 6.16
N PRO A 201 -10.46 2.72 4.92
CA PRO A 201 -11.52 2.34 4.01
C PRO A 201 -11.32 0.93 3.45
N ASP A 202 -12.41 0.19 3.30
CA ASP A 202 -12.50 -0.90 2.31
C ASP A 202 -12.55 -0.33 0.88
N TRP A 203 -12.60 -1.20 -0.13
CA TRP A 203 -12.67 -0.77 -1.53
C TRP A 203 -13.89 0.14 -1.82
N VAL A 204 -15.06 -0.17 -1.27
CA VAL A 204 -16.31 0.54 -1.52
C VAL A 204 -16.27 1.95 -0.90
N VAL A 205 -15.77 2.06 0.32
CA VAL A 205 -15.57 3.34 1.02
C VAL A 205 -14.49 4.15 0.31
N PHE A 206 -13.41 3.51 -0.15
CA PHE A 206 -12.37 4.17 -0.92
C PHE A 206 -12.93 4.79 -2.21
N GLN A 207 -13.76 4.06 -2.96
CA GLN A 207 -14.47 4.61 -4.12
C GLN A 207 -15.32 5.84 -3.77
N LYS A 208 -16.02 5.83 -2.62
CA LYS A 208 -16.83 6.97 -2.14
C LYS A 208 -15.96 8.18 -1.77
N ILE A 209 -14.78 7.96 -1.19
CA ILE A 209 -13.78 9.01 -0.93
C ILE A 209 -13.38 9.68 -2.24
N ILE A 210 -12.97 8.89 -3.25
CA ILE A 210 -12.58 9.41 -4.57
C ILE A 210 -13.74 10.15 -5.26
N ALA A 211 -14.94 9.59 -5.23
CA ALA A 211 -16.13 10.26 -5.77
C ALA A 211 -16.40 11.60 -5.08
N THR A 212 -16.21 11.68 -3.76
CA THR A 212 -16.35 12.92 -2.98
C THR A 212 -15.30 13.95 -3.35
N LEU A 213 -14.05 13.53 -3.59
CA LEU A 213 -12.97 14.39 -4.07
C LEU A 213 -13.26 14.94 -5.48
N ARG A 214 -13.88 14.15 -6.37
CA ARG A 214 -14.23 14.54 -7.74
C ARG A 214 -15.41 15.51 -7.86
N LYS A 215 -16.26 15.65 -6.82
CA LYS A 215 -17.41 16.58 -6.86
C LYS A 215 -16.96 18.02 -7.18
N PRO A 216 -17.50 18.67 -8.24
CA PRO A 216 -17.10 20.03 -8.61
C PRO A 216 -17.47 21.03 -7.51
N SER A 217 -16.55 21.94 -7.19
CA SER A 217 -16.80 23.07 -6.29
C SER A 217 -15.93 24.26 -6.69
N ALA A 218 -16.52 25.46 -6.68
CA ALA A 218 -15.92 26.70 -7.16
C ALA A 218 -14.70 27.18 -6.34
N THR A 219 -14.43 26.56 -5.18
CA THR A 219 -13.34 26.92 -4.25
C THR A 219 -12.45 25.74 -3.87
N LYS A 220 -12.52 24.62 -4.61
CA LYS A 220 -11.95 23.34 -4.15
C LYS A 220 -10.44 23.21 -4.39
N ALA A 221 -9.64 23.80 -3.52
CA ALA A 221 -8.28 23.32 -3.28
C ALA A 221 -8.36 22.11 -2.34
N ILE A 222 -7.90 20.94 -2.80
CA ILE A 222 -7.82 19.77 -1.93
C ILE A 222 -6.62 19.96 -1.02
N ASN A 223 -6.88 20.15 0.27
CA ASN A 223 -5.84 20.28 1.27
C ASN A 223 -5.54 18.91 1.89
N LEU A 224 -4.42 18.32 1.49
CA LEU A 224 -3.90 17.08 2.05
C LEU A 224 -3.11 17.38 3.34
N ALA A 225 -3.78 17.94 4.36
CA ALA A 225 -3.09 18.32 5.58
C ALA A 225 -2.64 17.10 6.39
N ALA A 226 -1.41 17.11 6.88
CA ALA A 226 -0.94 16.13 7.84
C ALA A 226 -1.76 16.20 9.16
N PRO A 227 -1.94 15.07 9.87
CA PRO A 227 -2.62 15.04 11.16
C PRO A 227 -1.97 16.00 12.18
N LYS A 228 -2.79 16.73 12.95
CA LYS A 228 -2.30 17.75 13.89
C LYS A 228 -1.39 17.19 14.99
N ASN A 229 -1.62 15.95 15.40
CA ASN A 229 -0.89 15.26 16.47
C ASN A 229 0.26 14.39 15.96
N LEU A 230 0.64 14.53 14.67
CA LEU A 230 1.74 13.76 14.09
C LEU A 230 3.07 14.02 14.84
N PRO A 231 3.74 12.97 15.37
CA PRO A 231 5.06 13.08 15.97
C PRO A 231 6.08 13.78 15.07
N ALA A 232 7.03 14.49 15.68
CA ALA A 232 7.93 15.39 14.94
C ALA A 232 8.87 14.62 13.99
N GLU A 233 9.30 13.44 14.42
CA GLU A 233 10.13 12.48 13.68
C GLU A 233 9.47 11.99 12.38
N PHE A 234 8.14 11.92 12.33
CA PHE A 234 7.39 11.41 11.18
C PHE A 234 7.03 12.50 10.16
N LYS A 235 7.12 13.79 10.53
CA LYS A 235 6.69 14.91 9.67
C LYS A 235 7.38 14.90 8.32
N ALA A 236 8.69 14.66 8.28
CA ALA A 236 9.44 14.65 7.02
C ALA A 236 9.03 13.48 6.11
N ALA A 237 8.81 12.30 6.70
CA ALA A 237 8.35 11.12 5.97
C ALA A 237 6.95 11.32 5.37
N VAL A 238 6.01 11.81 6.18
CA VAL A 238 4.63 12.09 5.73
C VAL A 238 4.60 13.20 4.68
N GLU A 239 5.41 14.25 4.82
CA GLU A 239 5.49 15.34 3.85
C GLU A 239 5.97 14.84 2.47
N GLN A 240 7.00 14.00 2.44
CA GLN A 240 7.49 13.41 1.20
C GLN A 240 6.42 12.57 0.49
N VAL A 241 5.64 11.79 1.25
CA VAL A 241 4.53 11.03 0.69
C VAL A 241 3.39 11.96 0.24
N ARG A 242 3.09 13.01 0.99
CA ARG A 242 2.08 14.03 0.66
C ARG A 242 2.36 14.69 -0.68
N GLU A 243 3.60 15.11 -0.96
CA GLU A 243 4.02 15.63 -2.26
C GLU A 243 3.74 14.63 -3.40
N SER A 244 3.95 13.33 -3.15
CA SER A 244 3.65 12.29 -4.14
C SER A 244 2.13 12.14 -4.41
N VAL A 245 1.28 12.35 -3.40
CA VAL A 245 -0.18 12.37 -3.59
C VAL A 245 -0.61 13.62 -4.35
N GLU A 246 0.00 14.78 -4.08
CA GLU A 246 -0.26 16.02 -4.83
C GLU A 246 0.04 15.85 -6.33
N ALA A 247 1.11 15.13 -6.68
CA ALA A 247 1.41 14.78 -8.07
C ALA A 247 0.34 13.86 -8.70
N ASP A 248 -0.25 12.95 -7.91
CA ASP A 248 -1.30 12.04 -8.36
C ASP A 248 -2.67 12.72 -8.48
N LEU A 249 -2.91 13.85 -7.78
CA LEU A 249 -4.23 14.50 -7.69
C LEU A 249 -4.86 14.78 -9.06
N THR A 250 -4.07 15.20 -10.04
CA THR A 250 -4.60 15.50 -11.39
C THR A 250 -5.33 14.30 -11.99
N LYS A 251 -4.77 13.09 -11.83
CA LYS A 251 -5.39 11.84 -12.32
C LYS A 251 -6.51 11.36 -11.40
N ILE A 252 -6.36 11.53 -10.09
CA ILE A 252 -7.39 11.16 -9.11
C ILE A 252 -8.67 11.95 -9.37
N LEU A 253 -8.57 13.23 -9.71
CA LEU A 253 -9.71 14.11 -9.95
C LEU A 253 -10.34 13.99 -11.33
N ASP A 254 -9.69 13.29 -12.26
CA ASP A 254 -10.23 13.09 -13.60
C ASP A 254 -11.46 12.16 -13.56
N SER A 255 -12.64 12.74 -13.71
CA SER A 255 -13.91 12.00 -13.77
C SER A 255 -14.07 11.15 -15.03
N ALA A 256 -13.26 11.35 -16.07
CA ALA A 256 -13.30 10.52 -17.28
C ALA A 256 -12.72 9.12 -17.04
N ILE A 257 -11.90 8.94 -16.00
CA ILE A 257 -11.30 7.65 -15.63
C ILE A 257 -12.07 7.06 -14.45
N THR A 258 -12.60 5.85 -14.59
CA THR A 258 -13.29 5.17 -13.48
C THR A 258 -12.31 4.85 -12.33
N CYS A 259 -12.81 4.81 -11.09
CA CYS A 259 -12.00 4.48 -9.92
C CYS A 259 -11.33 3.11 -10.09
N GLN A 260 -12.08 2.10 -10.55
CA GLN A 260 -11.56 0.77 -10.87
C GLN A 260 -10.41 0.83 -11.88
N LYS A 261 -10.58 1.57 -12.99
CA LYS A 261 -9.54 1.67 -14.03
C LYS A 261 -8.27 2.35 -13.51
N LEU A 262 -8.43 3.38 -12.70
CA LEU A 262 -7.29 4.10 -12.14
C LEU A 262 -6.52 3.22 -11.15
N PHE A 263 -7.16 2.72 -10.10
CA PHE A 263 -6.42 2.08 -8.99
C PHE A 263 -6.12 0.60 -9.21
N ASN A 264 -6.93 -0.13 -10.01
CA ASN A 264 -6.75 -1.57 -10.21
C ASN A 264 -6.21 -1.95 -11.60
N GLN A 265 -6.22 -1.04 -12.58
CA GLN A 265 -5.83 -1.35 -13.96
C GLN A 265 -4.76 -0.42 -14.55
N THR A 266 -4.36 0.63 -13.82
CA THR A 266 -3.28 1.53 -14.28
C THR A 266 -1.99 1.17 -13.55
N PRO A 267 -0.94 0.67 -14.24
CA PRO A 267 0.27 0.15 -13.58
C PRO A 267 0.95 1.12 -12.60
N ALA A 268 0.84 2.43 -12.84
CA ALA A 268 1.40 3.45 -11.94
C ALA A 268 0.64 3.63 -10.62
N PHE A 269 -0.57 3.07 -10.48
CA PHE A 269 -1.46 3.22 -9.33
C PHE A 269 -1.79 1.90 -8.63
N VAL A 270 -1.64 0.76 -9.32
CA VAL A 270 -1.81 -0.58 -8.71
C VAL A 270 -0.87 -0.73 -7.52
N GLY A 271 -1.42 -1.05 -6.35
CA GLY A 271 -0.68 -1.17 -5.08
C GLY A 271 -0.18 0.14 -4.47
N ARG A 272 -0.41 1.29 -5.12
CA ARG A 272 0.10 2.59 -4.66
C ARG A 272 -0.72 3.20 -3.52
N TYR A 273 -1.97 2.79 -3.39
CA TYR A 273 -2.93 3.17 -2.35
C TYR A 273 -3.43 1.90 -1.68
N PHE A 274 -3.75 2.00 -0.40
CA PHE A 274 -4.21 0.90 0.42
C PHE A 274 -5.72 0.97 0.66
N TRP A 275 -6.36 -0.19 0.82
CA TRP A 275 -7.71 -0.35 1.37
C TRP A 275 -7.79 -1.75 1.99
N VAL A 276 -8.68 -1.94 2.95
CA VAL A 276 -8.91 -3.24 3.58
C VAL A 276 -9.65 -4.16 2.60
N GLU A 277 -9.18 -5.39 2.45
CA GLU A 277 -9.89 -6.43 1.70
C GLU A 277 -11.01 -7.01 2.57
N ASP A 278 -12.22 -6.48 2.42
CA ASP A 278 -13.43 -7.06 3.00
C ASP A 278 -14.32 -7.65 1.89
N GLY A 279 -14.12 -8.94 1.61
CA GLY A 279 -14.87 -9.65 0.58
C GLY A 279 -16.39 -9.67 0.83
N LEU A 280 -16.85 -9.53 2.07
CA LEU A 280 -18.29 -9.45 2.38
C LEU A 280 -18.86 -8.08 2.01
N SER A 281 -18.10 -7.01 2.26
CA SER A 281 -18.50 -5.65 1.84
C SER A 281 -18.62 -5.52 0.32
N GLU A 282 -17.74 -6.18 -0.43
CA GLU A 282 -17.76 -6.15 -1.90
C GLU A 282 -18.94 -6.92 -2.47
N VAL A 283 -19.26 -8.09 -1.90
CA VAL A 283 -20.41 -8.91 -2.29
C VAL A 283 -21.72 -8.19 -1.95
N ASP A 284 -21.89 -7.68 -0.73
CA ASP A 284 -23.09 -6.92 -0.33
C ASP A 284 -23.27 -5.66 -1.19
N HIS A 285 -22.19 -4.98 -1.56
CA HIS A 285 -22.27 -3.84 -2.47
C HIS A 285 -22.63 -4.24 -3.91
N PHE A 286 -22.08 -5.35 -4.42
CA PHE A 286 -22.46 -5.91 -5.72
C PHE A 286 -23.95 -6.28 -5.72
N ASP A 287 -24.42 -7.02 -4.72
CA ASP A 287 -25.82 -7.42 -4.57
C ASP A 287 -26.76 -6.21 -4.50
N ARG A 288 -26.38 -5.17 -3.76
CA ARG A 288 -27.13 -3.90 -3.72
C ARG A 288 -27.12 -3.16 -5.04
N GLN A 289 -26.03 -3.17 -5.80
CA GLN A 289 -25.98 -2.52 -7.12
C GLN A 289 -26.82 -3.26 -8.16
N THR A 290 -26.69 -4.58 -8.20
CA THR A 290 -27.49 -5.50 -9.03
C THR A 290 -28.98 -5.30 -8.71
N SER A 291 -29.34 -5.34 -7.42
CA SER A 291 -30.70 -5.07 -6.95
C SER A 291 -31.20 -3.66 -7.29
N ALA A 292 -30.36 -2.63 -7.22
CA ALA A 292 -30.74 -1.26 -7.58
C ALA A 292 -30.96 -1.09 -9.09
N ALA A 293 -30.13 -1.71 -9.94
CA ALA A 293 -30.30 -1.71 -11.38
C ALA A 293 -31.59 -2.42 -11.79
N TRP A 294 -31.87 -3.57 -11.19
CA TRP A 294 -33.12 -4.31 -11.34
C TRP A 294 -34.32 -3.48 -10.90
N THR A 295 -34.33 -2.99 -9.66
CA THR A 295 -35.43 -2.18 -9.10
C THR A 295 -35.71 -0.94 -9.95
N LYS A 296 -34.67 -0.31 -10.50
CA LYS A 296 -34.82 0.83 -11.41
C LYS A 296 -35.44 0.44 -12.75
N ALA A 297 -35.05 -0.71 -13.31
CA ALA A 297 -35.57 -1.19 -14.59
C ALA A 297 -37.01 -1.71 -14.48
N THR A 298 -37.32 -2.39 -13.38
CA THR A 298 -38.66 -2.94 -13.11
C THR A 298 -39.60 -1.92 -12.48
N GLY A 299 -39.10 -0.82 -11.92
CA GLY A 299 -39.92 0.14 -11.17
C GLY A 299 -40.58 -0.48 -9.94
N GLY A 300 -40.04 -1.59 -9.41
CA GLY A 300 -40.61 -2.36 -8.32
C GLY A 300 -41.69 -3.37 -8.73
N HIS A 301 -41.96 -3.53 -10.02
CA HIS A 301 -42.86 -4.58 -10.52
C HIS A 301 -42.19 -5.96 -10.45
N SER A 302 -42.97 -6.95 -10.02
CA SER A 302 -42.56 -8.36 -9.98
C SER A 302 -43.58 -9.29 -10.63
N ASP A 303 -44.62 -8.73 -11.26
CA ASP A 303 -45.62 -9.49 -12.01
C ASP A 303 -45.12 -9.85 -13.42
N ASP A 304 -45.43 -11.06 -13.87
CA ASP A 304 -44.98 -11.64 -15.13
C ASP A 304 -45.23 -10.73 -16.32
N SER A 305 -46.42 -10.12 -16.42
CA SER A 305 -46.77 -9.25 -17.54
C SER A 305 -45.90 -8.00 -17.62
N SER A 306 -45.57 -7.36 -16.50
CA SER A 306 -44.68 -6.20 -16.46
C SER A 306 -43.22 -6.57 -16.76
N LEU A 307 -42.77 -7.72 -16.28
CA LEU A 307 -41.41 -8.23 -16.55
C LEU A 307 -41.24 -8.66 -18.00
N LEU A 308 -42.19 -9.42 -18.58
CA LEU A 308 -42.20 -9.77 -19.99
C LEU A 308 -42.22 -8.53 -20.90
N THR A 309 -42.93 -7.48 -20.49
CA THR A 309 -42.92 -6.19 -21.20
C THR A 309 -41.53 -5.55 -21.21
N LEU A 310 -40.85 -5.56 -20.07
CA LEU A 310 -39.48 -5.05 -19.93
C LEU A 310 -38.51 -5.85 -20.79
N PHE A 311 -38.54 -7.18 -20.70
CA PHE A 311 -37.68 -8.08 -21.46
C PHE A 311 -37.90 -7.93 -22.97
N LEU A 312 -39.15 -7.83 -23.41
CA LEU A 312 -39.49 -7.57 -24.80
C LEU A 312 -38.97 -6.21 -25.29
N CYS A 313 -39.01 -5.17 -24.46
CA CYS A 313 -38.37 -3.88 -24.79
C CYS A 313 -36.86 -4.01 -24.94
N ILE A 314 -36.19 -4.74 -24.04
CA ILE A 314 -34.74 -4.95 -24.06
C ILE A 314 -34.33 -5.79 -25.29
N ALA A 315 -35.02 -6.89 -25.54
CA ALA A 315 -34.77 -7.80 -26.66
C ALA A 315 -35.00 -7.14 -28.04
N THR A 316 -35.85 -6.11 -28.10
CA THR A 316 -35.99 -5.28 -29.30
C THR A 316 -34.98 -4.14 -29.40
N GLY A 317 -34.07 -3.98 -28.44
CA GLY A 317 -33.13 -2.86 -28.36
C GLY A 317 -33.83 -1.51 -28.18
N SER A 318 -34.95 -1.50 -27.46
CA SER A 318 -35.72 -0.31 -27.09
C SER A 318 -35.47 0.05 -25.63
N THR A 319 -35.85 1.26 -25.19
CA THR A 319 -35.77 1.61 -23.78
C THR A 319 -36.67 0.69 -22.95
N GLY A 320 -36.11 0.05 -21.92
CA GLY A 320 -36.84 -0.83 -21.01
C GLY A 320 -38.02 -0.12 -20.34
N LYS A 321 -39.22 -0.71 -20.46
CA LYS A 321 -40.45 -0.22 -19.85
C LYS A 321 -41.25 -1.40 -19.31
N THR A 322 -41.92 -1.21 -18.19
CA THR A 322 -42.85 -2.19 -17.62
C THR A 322 -44.30 -1.98 -18.03
N LEU A 323 -44.59 -0.93 -18.80
CA LEU A 323 -45.92 -0.61 -19.34
C LEU A 323 -45.79 -0.06 -20.76
N LEU A 324 -46.60 -0.59 -21.68
CA LEU A 324 -46.72 -0.10 -23.04
C LEU A 324 -48.09 0.54 -23.27
N THR A 325 -48.13 1.56 -24.12
CA THR A 325 -49.38 1.99 -24.76
C THR A 325 -49.61 1.14 -26.02
N GLU A 326 -50.85 0.98 -26.46
CA GLU A 326 -51.16 0.23 -27.70
C GLU A 326 -50.34 0.71 -28.91
N LYS A 327 -50.17 2.04 -29.02
CA LYS A 327 -49.32 2.64 -30.07
C LYS A 327 -47.86 2.18 -29.96
N THR A 328 -47.30 2.12 -28.75
CA THR A 328 -45.92 1.68 -28.52
C THR A 328 -45.77 0.19 -28.78
N ALA A 329 -46.74 -0.63 -28.36
CA ALA A 329 -46.78 -2.07 -28.65
C ALA A 329 -46.81 -2.32 -30.17
N ALA A 330 -47.66 -1.60 -30.91
CA ALA A 330 -47.71 -1.68 -32.36
C ALA A 330 -46.39 -1.23 -33.04
N THR A 331 -45.69 -0.24 -32.48
CA THR A 331 -44.36 0.15 -32.96
C THR A 331 -43.32 -0.94 -32.69
N LEU A 332 -43.39 -1.58 -31.53
CA LEU A 332 -42.47 -2.62 -31.11
C LEU A 332 -42.63 -3.88 -31.98
N ILE A 333 -43.87 -4.31 -32.27
CA ILE A 333 -44.16 -5.42 -33.22
C ILE A 333 -43.58 -5.12 -34.61
N ARG A 334 -43.78 -3.90 -35.13
CA ARG A 334 -43.19 -3.50 -36.43
C ARG A 334 -41.67 -3.52 -36.42
N LYS A 335 -41.05 -3.20 -35.27
CA LYS A 335 -39.60 -3.27 -35.10
C LYS A 335 -39.14 -4.72 -35.12
N ILE A 336 -39.80 -5.63 -34.39
CA ILE A 336 -39.53 -7.07 -34.40
C ILE A 336 -39.55 -7.60 -35.84
N ARG A 337 -40.63 -7.37 -36.60
CA ARG A 337 -40.75 -7.85 -37.98
C ARG A 337 -39.72 -7.26 -38.94
N LYS A 338 -39.20 -6.06 -38.64
CA LYS A 338 -38.21 -5.38 -39.50
C LYS A 338 -36.78 -5.77 -39.19
N SER A 339 -36.42 -5.93 -37.92
CA SER A 339 -35.03 -6.10 -37.48
C SER A 339 -34.74 -7.39 -36.72
N GLY A 340 -35.75 -8.24 -36.53
CA GLY A 340 -35.69 -9.41 -35.67
C GLY A 340 -35.75 -9.06 -34.19
N LEU A 341 -35.94 -10.10 -33.37
CA LEU A 341 -35.88 -10.06 -31.91
C LEU A 341 -34.57 -10.70 -31.43
N LYS A 342 -33.84 -10.03 -30.54
CA LYS A 342 -32.60 -10.55 -29.94
C LYS A 342 -32.89 -11.04 -28.54
N THR A 343 -33.32 -12.29 -28.43
CA THR A 343 -33.80 -12.87 -27.19
C THR A 343 -32.71 -12.96 -26.12
N GLU A 344 -31.44 -13.06 -26.56
CA GLU A 344 -30.28 -13.18 -25.69
C GLU A 344 -30.06 -11.91 -24.85
N LEU A 345 -30.42 -10.73 -25.36
CA LEU A 345 -30.25 -9.47 -24.63
C LEU A 345 -31.08 -9.41 -23.35
N ALA A 346 -32.26 -10.05 -23.34
CA ALA A 346 -33.09 -10.15 -22.15
C ALA A 346 -32.51 -11.15 -21.14
N THR A 347 -32.04 -12.32 -21.61
CA THR A 347 -31.36 -13.32 -20.77
C THR A 347 -30.09 -12.75 -20.12
N GLU A 348 -29.25 -12.06 -20.90
CA GLU A 348 -28.05 -11.36 -20.38
C GLU A 348 -28.42 -10.31 -19.34
N PHE A 349 -29.51 -9.56 -19.57
CA PHE A 349 -30.00 -8.58 -18.60
C PHE A 349 -30.46 -9.23 -17.29
N ILE A 350 -31.21 -10.34 -17.36
CA ILE A 350 -31.69 -11.08 -16.18
C ILE A 350 -30.51 -11.62 -15.38
N GLN A 351 -29.55 -12.29 -16.02
CA GLN A 351 -28.36 -12.84 -15.36
C GLN A 351 -27.51 -11.75 -14.70
N ALA A 352 -27.40 -10.57 -15.34
CA ALA A 352 -26.57 -9.49 -14.83
C ALA A 352 -27.25 -8.63 -13.75
N ASN A 353 -28.57 -8.62 -13.65
CA ASN A 353 -29.29 -7.65 -12.82
C ASN A 353 -30.33 -8.26 -11.86
N ALA A 354 -30.96 -9.38 -12.19
CA ALA A 354 -32.03 -9.94 -11.35
C ALA A 354 -31.48 -10.55 -10.04
N PRO A 355 -32.27 -10.58 -8.96
CA PRO A 355 -31.92 -11.31 -7.74
C PRO A 355 -31.60 -12.76 -8.04
N ALA A 356 -30.46 -13.26 -7.52
CA ALA A 356 -29.95 -14.59 -7.83
C ALA A 356 -30.97 -15.72 -7.60
N GLU A 357 -31.81 -15.59 -6.56
CA GLU A 357 -32.86 -16.56 -6.22
C GLU A 357 -34.00 -16.65 -7.24
N HIS A 358 -34.13 -15.69 -8.16
CA HIS A 358 -35.20 -15.63 -9.16
C HIS A 358 -34.67 -15.65 -10.61
N GLN A 359 -33.35 -15.74 -10.82
CA GLN A 359 -32.77 -15.69 -12.16
C GLN A 359 -33.29 -16.82 -13.05
N ASP A 360 -33.23 -18.06 -12.56
CA ASP A 360 -33.68 -19.23 -13.31
C ASP A 360 -35.17 -19.13 -13.65
N ASP A 361 -36.01 -18.78 -12.67
CA ASP A 361 -37.46 -18.61 -12.87
C ASP A 361 -37.79 -17.54 -13.93
N TYR A 362 -37.07 -16.41 -13.92
CA TYR A 362 -37.29 -15.34 -14.91
C TYR A 362 -36.77 -15.69 -16.31
N ILE A 363 -35.69 -16.48 -16.40
CA ILE A 363 -35.18 -17.00 -17.66
C ILE A 363 -36.18 -18.00 -18.24
N ASP A 364 -36.65 -18.96 -17.45
CA ASP A 364 -37.65 -19.96 -17.86
C ASP A 364 -38.95 -19.30 -18.32
N MET A 365 -39.42 -18.28 -17.59
CA MET A 365 -40.59 -17.49 -17.99
C MET A 365 -40.37 -16.76 -19.32
N TRP A 366 -39.19 -16.14 -19.52
CA TRP A 366 -38.86 -15.44 -20.75
C TRP A 366 -38.77 -16.40 -21.95
N GLU A 367 -38.09 -17.53 -21.79
CA GLU A 367 -37.93 -18.55 -22.83
C GLU A 367 -39.29 -19.16 -23.19
N SER A 368 -40.11 -19.51 -22.20
CA SER A 368 -41.46 -20.02 -22.43
C SER A 368 -42.34 -19.02 -23.18
N PHE A 369 -42.26 -17.73 -22.85
CA PHE A 369 -42.99 -16.70 -23.59
C PHE A 369 -42.51 -16.61 -25.04
N ILE A 370 -41.20 -16.64 -25.28
CA ILE A 370 -40.62 -16.57 -26.63
C ILE A 370 -41.05 -17.76 -27.48
N ASP A 371 -40.98 -18.98 -26.93
CA ASP A 371 -41.36 -20.20 -27.66
C ASP A 371 -42.80 -20.15 -28.18
N ASP A 372 -43.72 -19.60 -27.38
CA ASP A 372 -45.14 -19.48 -27.75
C ASP A 372 -45.43 -18.23 -28.60
N ALA A 373 -44.74 -17.12 -28.34
CA ALA A 373 -45.06 -15.81 -28.90
C ALA A 373 -44.37 -15.51 -30.23
N LEU A 374 -43.17 -16.04 -30.47
CA LEU A 374 -42.28 -15.58 -31.54
C LEU A 374 -42.92 -15.70 -32.93
N VAL A 375 -43.55 -16.85 -33.22
CA VAL A 375 -44.23 -17.10 -34.50
C VAL A 375 -45.31 -16.05 -34.80
N THR A 376 -46.07 -15.65 -33.78
CA THR A 376 -47.15 -14.67 -33.92
C THR A 376 -46.60 -13.24 -34.05
N LEU A 377 -45.54 -12.92 -33.29
CA LEU A 377 -44.89 -11.61 -33.34
C LEU A 377 -44.19 -11.35 -34.68
N GLU A 378 -43.56 -12.37 -35.27
CA GLU A 378 -42.84 -12.30 -36.55
C GLU A 378 -43.73 -12.51 -37.78
N SER A 379 -44.98 -12.94 -37.61
CA SER A 379 -45.86 -13.26 -38.74
C SER A 379 -46.11 -12.09 -39.68
N ASP A 380 -45.66 -12.21 -40.94
CA ASP A 380 -45.94 -11.25 -42.02
C ASP A 380 -47.38 -11.34 -42.56
N HIS A 381 -48.16 -12.33 -42.14
CA HIS A 381 -49.53 -12.56 -42.62
C HIS A 381 -50.57 -11.67 -41.89
N ASP A 382 -50.21 -11.13 -40.73
CA ASP A 382 -51.05 -10.23 -39.93
C ASP A 382 -50.73 -8.76 -40.23
N TYR A 383 -51.20 -8.27 -41.38
CA TYR A 383 -50.94 -6.89 -41.83
C TYR A 383 -51.53 -5.81 -40.92
N LYS A 384 -52.56 -6.13 -40.15
CA LYS A 384 -53.21 -5.19 -39.22
C LYS A 384 -52.68 -5.29 -37.79
N LEU A 385 -51.72 -6.19 -37.54
CA LEU A 385 -51.13 -6.48 -36.22
C LEU A 385 -52.17 -6.99 -35.19
N HIS A 386 -53.31 -7.50 -35.62
CA HIS A 386 -54.42 -7.84 -34.71
C HIS A 386 -54.05 -9.00 -33.79
N ASP A 387 -53.42 -10.04 -34.33
CA ASP A 387 -53.07 -11.24 -33.59
C ASP A 387 -51.88 -10.95 -32.67
N ALA A 388 -50.88 -10.23 -33.18
CA ALA A 388 -49.72 -9.81 -32.39
C ALA A 388 -50.10 -8.83 -31.25
N LEU A 389 -51.03 -7.88 -31.49
CA LEU A 389 -51.51 -6.98 -30.43
C LEU A 389 -52.38 -7.71 -29.40
N SER A 390 -53.20 -8.68 -29.83
CA SER A 390 -54.01 -9.49 -28.92
C SER A 390 -53.14 -10.36 -28.02
N LEU A 391 -52.05 -10.92 -28.57
CA LEU A 391 -51.04 -11.63 -27.81
C LEU A 391 -50.35 -10.72 -26.78
N LEU A 392 -49.87 -9.54 -27.19
CA LEU A 392 -49.21 -8.62 -26.26
C LEU A 392 -50.16 -8.11 -25.18
N ARG A 393 -51.46 -7.94 -25.44
CA ARG A 393 -52.45 -7.60 -24.39
C ARG A 393 -52.68 -8.74 -23.40
N ARG A 394 -52.48 -9.98 -23.82
CA ARG A 394 -52.69 -11.16 -22.98
C ARG A 394 -51.48 -11.42 -22.09
N GLU A 395 -50.28 -11.34 -22.65
CA GLU A 395 -49.04 -11.75 -21.97
C GLU A 395 -48.23 -10.56 -21.42
N CYS A 396 -48.36 -9.36 -21.98
CA CYS A 396 -47.62 -8.18 -21.57
C CYS A 396 -48.55 -7.12 -20.94
N ASN A 397 -47.95 -6.17 -20.22
CA ASN A 397 -48.63 -5.04 -19.61
C ASN A 397 -48.83 -3.91 -20.64
N VAL A 398 -49.99 -3.93 -21.30
CA VAL A 398 -50.40 -2.94 -22.31
C VAL A 398 -51.61 -2.18 -21.80
N SER A 399 -51.50 -0.86 -21.65
CA SER A 399 -52.63 0.00 -21.32
C SER A 399 -53.59 0.09 -22.50
N GLU A 400 -54.89 0.02 -22.22
CA GLU A 400 -55.98 0.28 -23.18
C GLU A 400 -55.86 1.64 -23.88
#